data_AF-A0AAU9ATX0-F1
#
_entry.id   AF-A0AAU9ATX0-F1
#
_cell.length_a   1.000
_cell.length_b   1.000
_cell.length_c   1.000
_cell.angle_alpha   90.00
_cell.angle_beta   90.00
_cell.angle_gamma   90.00
#
_symmetry.space_group_name_H-M   'P 1'
#
loop_
_entity.id
_entity.type
_entity.pdbx_description
1 polymer ?
#
loop_
_entity_poly.entity_id
_entity_poly.type
_entity_poly.pdbx_seq_one_letter_code
_entity_poly.pdbx_strand_id
1 'polypeptide(L)' 'MKTRETKVKALAWLALALFAAAGTVAAIPRPGTCTAANQGQRVTETASNGSSRIYLCDDGFWQLYAICDNRGRCTIVI' A
#
# COMPACT_ATOMS: atom_id res chain seq x y z
N MET A 1 42.73 -2.44 10.15
CA MET A 1 41.30 -2.68 10.45
C MET A 1 40.54 -1.36 10.33
N LYS A 2 39.95 -1.04 9.16
CA LYS A 2 39.24 0.26 8.98
C LYS A 2 38.39 0.30 7.70
N THR A 3 37.38 -0.56 7.50
CA THR A 3 36.54 -0.47 6.27
C THR A 3 35.16 -1.14 6.33
N ARG A 4 34.70 -1.67 7.48
CA ARG A 4 33.47 -2.49 7.53
C ARG A 4 32.18 -1.81 7.99
N GLU A 5 32.17 -0.52 8.29
CA GLU A 5 30.96 0.14 8.84
C GLU A 5 30.20 1.04 7.85
N THR A 6 30.83 1.50 6.77
CA THR A 6 30.20 2.45 5.85
C THR A 6 29.22 1.81 4.85
N LYS A 7 29.31 0.49 4.62
CA LYS A 7 28.44 -0.19 3.63
C LYS A 7 27.04 -0.50 4.15
N VAL A 8 26.88 -0.67 5.47
CA VAL A 8 25.59 -1.03 6.08
C VAL A 8 24.62 0.16 6.06
N LYS A 9 25.13 1.37 6.22
CA LYS A 9 24.30 2.58 6.20
C LYS A 9 23.68 2.84 4.82
N ALA A 10 24.41 2.60 3.74
CA ALA A 10 23.92 2.82 2.37
C ALA A 10 22.77 1.87 1.97
N LEU A 11 22.77 0.63 2.47
CA LEU A 11 21.71 -0.34 2.20
C LEU A 11 20.39 0.01 2.89
N ALA A 12 20.43 0.63 4.07
CA ALA A 12 19.24 1.05 4.80
C ALA A 12 18.47 2.18 4.07
N TRP A 13 19.18 3.07 3.37
CA TRP A 13 18.56 4.13 2.56
C TRP A 13 17.93 3.59 1.27
N LEU A 14 18.53 2.57 0.66
CA LEU A 14 17.97 1.95 -0.55
C LEU A 14 16.64 1.23 -0.25
N ALA A 15 16.53 0.59 0.92
CA ALA A 15 15.28 -0.01 1.37
C ALA A 15 14.19 1.04 1.61
N LEU A 16 14.53 2.20 2.17
CA LEU A 16 13.58 3.29 2.39
C LEU A 16 13.08 3.91 1.06
N ALA A 17 13.94 3.97 0.04
CA ALA A 17 13.57 4.43 -1.30
C ALA A 17 12.62 3.47 -2.03
N LEU A 18 12.73 2.15 -1.79
CA LEU A 18 11.82 1.14 -2.34
C LEU A 18 10.40 1.23 -1.74
N PHE A 19 10.26 1.69 -0.49
CA PHE A 19 8.95 1.98 0.10
C PHE A 19 8.34 3.31 -0.41
N ALA A 20 9.17 4.28 -0.81
CA ALA A 20 8.69 5.54 -1.37
C ALA A 20 8.17 5.40 -2.81
N ALA A 21 8.63 4.39 -3.56
CA ALA A 21 8.18 4.12 -4.92
C ALA A 21 6.77 3.48 -5.01
N ALA A 22 6.21 3.02 -3.88
CA ALA A 22 4.80 2.60 -3.82
C ALA A 22 3.81 3.78 -3.69
N GLY A 23 4.31 5.02 -3.75
CA GLY A 23 3.52 6.25 -3.71
C GLY A 23 3.05 6.74 -5.07
N THR A 24 3.14 5.93 -6.13
CA THR A 24 2.35 6.20 -7.33
C THR A 24 0.89 5.91 -6.98
N VAL A 25 0.17 6.94 -6.55
CA VAL A 25 -1.29 7.00 -6.68
C VAL A 25 -1.61 7.00 -8.18
N ALA A 26 -1.38 5.87 -8.83
CA ALA A 26 -2.16 5.52 -9.99
C ALA A 26 -3.60 5.70 -9.52
N ALA A 27 -4.35 6.59 -10.17
CA ALA A 27 -5.79 6.61 -10.05
C ALA A 27 -6.24 5.22 -10.52
N ILE A 28 -6.28 4.26 -9.60
CA ILE A 28 -6.75 2.92 -9.87
C ILE A 28 -8.20 3.14 -10.31
N PRO A 29 -8.59 2.71 -11.51
CA PRO A 29 -9.95 2.88 -11.99
C PRO A 29 -10.90 2.42 -10.89
N ARG A 30 -11.97 3.19 -10.63
CA ARG A 30 -13.02 2.83 -9.66
C ARG A 30 -13.23 1.32 -9.78
N PRO A 31 -13.06 0.55 -8.70
CA PRO A 31 -13.05 -0.88 -8.82
C PRO A 31 -14.41 -1.24 -9.41
N GLY A 32 -14.38 -1.78 -10.64
CA GLY A 32 -15.53 -2.50 -11.15
C GLY A 32 -15.78 -3.70 -10.24
N THR A 33 -16.68 -4.58 -10.66
CA THR A 33 -16.90 -5.85 -9.96
C THR A 33 -15.56 -6.57 -9.71
N CYS A 34 -15.37 -7.15 -8.53
CA CYS A 34 -14.26 -8.08 -8.28
C CYS A 34 -14.49 -9.31 -9.17
N THR A 35 -13.47 -9.70 -9.91
CA THR A 35 -13.47 -10.77 -10.92
C THR A 35 -12.21 -11.59 -10.77
N ALA A 36 -12.15 -12.76 -11.40
CA ALA A 36 -10.93 -13.57 -11.41
C ALA A 36 -9.68 -12.82 -11.96
N ALA A 37 -9.88 -11.80 -12.81
CA ALA A 37 -8.79 -11.03 -13.41
C ALA A 37 -8.12 -10.05 -12.43
N ASN A 38 -8.80 -9.64 -11.36
CA ASN A 38 -8.27 -8.72 -10.34
C ASN A 38 -8.18 -9.36 -8.94
N GLN A 39 -8.26 -10.68 -8.87
CA GLN A 39 -8.05 -11.45 -7.64
C GLN A 39 -6.69 -11.10 -7.00
N GLY A 40 -6.70 -10.77 -5.71
CA GLY A 40 -5.52 -10.33 -4.97
C GLY A 40 -5.10 -8.87 -5.19
N GLN A 41 -5.78 -8.13 -6.08
CA GLN A 41 -5.54 -6.69 -6.23
C GLN A 41 -6.12 -5.91 -5.06
N ARG A 42 -5.49 -4.77 -4.78
CA ARG A 42 -5.93 -3.83 -3.75
C ARG A 42 -6.33 -2.50 -4.38
N VAL A 43 -7.42 -1.93 -3.89
CA VAL A 43 -7.87 -0.60 -4.28
C VAL A 43 -7.99 0.31 -3.07
N THR A 44 -7.50 1.53 -3.23
CA THR A 44 -7.54 2.56 -2.19
C THR A 44 -8.61 3.59 -2.53
N GLU A 45 -9.60 3.73 -1.65
CA GLU A 45 -10.56 4.82 -1.67
C GLU A 45 -10.13 5.88 -0.66
N THR A 46 -9.83 7.10 -1.14
CA THR A 46 -9.45 8.22 -0.27
C THR A 46 -10.62 9.16 -0.06
N ALA A 47 -10.96 9.42 1.19
CA ALA A 47 -11.98 10.37 1.59
C ALA A 47 -11.43 11.81 1.61
N SER A 48 -12.32 12.79 1.55
CA SER A 48 -11.97 14.22 1.51
C SER A 48 -11.19 14.70 2.75
N ASN A 49 -11.30 13.99 3.87
CA ASN A 49 -10.55 14.28 5.10
C ASN A 49 -9.11 13.71 5.10
N GLY A 50 -8.68 13.05 4.01
CA GLY A 50 -7.37 12.42 3.86
C GLY A 50 -7.28 11.00 4.43
N SER A 51 -8.35 10.46 5.03
CA SER A 51 -8.40 9.05 5.41
C SER A 51 -8.58 8.17 4.17
N SER A 52 -8.15 6.91 4.25
CA SER A 52 -8.27 5.96 3.15
C SER A 52 -8.83 4.62 3.61
N ARG A 53 -9.59 3.96 2.75
CA ARG A 53 -10.01 2.57 2.89
C ARG A 53 -9.36 1.76 1.79
N ILE A 54 -8.76 0.63 2.16
CA ILE A 54 -8.14 -0.29 1.22
C ILE A 54 -9.02 -1.52 1.14
N TYR A 55 -9.43 -1.89 -0.06
CA TYR A 55 -10.20 -3.11 -0.33
C TYR A 55 -9.33 -4.11 -1.07
N LEU A 56 -9.47 -5.38 -0.75
CA LEU A 56 -8.83 -6.51 -1.41
C LEU A 56 -9.91 -7.27 -2.20
N CYS A 57 -9.65 -7.55 -3.47
CA CYS A 57 -10.50 -8.46 -4.24
C CYS A 57 -10.16 -9.89 -3.84
N ASP A 58 -11.10 -10.53 -3.14
CA ASP A 58 -10.97 -11.89 -2.67
C ASP A 58 -12.29 -12.65 -2.80
N ASP A 59 -12.20 -13.87 -3.32
CA ASP A 59 -13.33 -14.76 -3.60
C ASP A 59 -14.46 -14.11 -4.42
N GLY A 60 -14.11 -13.25 -5.38
CA GLY A 60 -15.10 -12.55 -6.20
C GLY A 60 -15.79 -11.36 -5.53
N PHE A 61 -15.37 -10.96 -4.32
CA PHE A 61 -15.88 -9.79 -3.61
C PHE A 61 -14.78 -8.83 -3.18
N TRP A 62 -15.10 -7.54 -3.15
CA TRP A 62 -14.20 -6.54 -2.54
C TRP A 62 -14.39 -6.54 -1.02
N GLN A 63 -13.40 -7.03 -0.31
CA GLN A 63 -13.38 -7.07 1.15
C GLN A 63 -12.59 -5.89 1.70
N LEU A 64 -13.06 -5.29 2.79
CA LEU A 64 -12.32 -4.22 3.46
C LEU A 64 -11.05 -4.80 4.11
N TYR A 65 -9.89 -4.45 3.57
CA TYR A 65 -8.58 -4.91 4.02
C TYR A 65 -8.01 -4.04 5.13
N ALA A 66 -8.01 -2.72 4.93
CA ALA A 66 -7.45 -1.79 5.89
C ALA A 66 -8.17 -0.45 5.91
N ILE A 67 -8.12 0.21 7.05
CA ILE A 67 -8.57 1.60 7.22
C ILE A 67 -7.36 2.41 7.68
N CYS A 68 -7.03 3.45 6.92
CA CYS A 68 -5.94 4.37 7.21
C CYS A 68 -6.50 5.73 7.63
N ASP A 69 -5.96 6.30 8.71
CA ASP A 69 -6.23 7.68 9.07
C ASP A 69 -5.48 8.66 8.16
N ASN A 70 -5.78 9.95 8.29
CA ASN A 70 -5.15 11.02 7.50
C ASN A 70 -3.69 11.32 7.91
N ARG A 71 -3.15 10.56 8.88
CA ARG A 71 -1.74 10.59 9.29
C ARG A 71 -0.96 9.38 8.77
N GLY A 72 -1.61 8.53 7.95
CA GLY A 72 -1.01 7.33 7.37
C GLY A 72 -0.98 6.13 8.31
N ARG A 73 -1.69 6.16 9.44
CA ARG A 73 -1.80 5.00 10.35
C ARG A 73 -2.91 4.09 9.88
N CYS A 74 -2.55 2.86 9.53
CA CYS A 74 -3.50 1.87 9.01
C CYS A 74 -3.79 0.78 10.04
N THR A 75 -5.06 0.41 10.17
CA THR A 75 -5.53 -0.76 10.91
C THR A 75 -5.99 -1.79 9.90
N ILE A 76 -5.45 -3.02 9.98
CA ILE A 76 -5.89 -4.16 9.19
C ILE A 76 -7.18 -4.71 9.83
N VAL A 77 -8.20 -4.98 9.00
CA VAL A 77 -9.55 -5.35 9.46
C VAL A 77 -9.85 -6.84 9.27
N ILE A 78 -9.12 -7.52 8.38
CA ILE A 78 -9.25 -8.95 8.03
C ILE A 78 -7.96 -9.72 8.31
#